data_AF-A0A2G6CLA6-F1
#
_entry.id   AF-A0A2G6CLA6-F1
#
_cell.length_a   1.000
_cell.length_b   1.000
_cell.length_c   1.000
_cell.angle_alpha   90.00
_cell.angle_beta   90.00
_cell.angle_gamma   90.00
#
_symmetry.space_group_name_H-M   'P 1'
#
loop_
_entity.id
_entity.type
_entity.pdbx_description
1 polymer ?
#
loop_
_entity_poly.entity_id
_entity_poly.type
_entity_poly.pdbx_seq_one_letter_code
_entity_poly.pdbx_strand_id
1 'polypeptide(L)'
;MQRFRREFELPASSETVFGLLKDVDIQRRKALADPNCVGAEVTVDDRGDQVVVVLRRDAKPMWGEEPNRSTLTMTWSTGSVADETRRGTWVHRQHGQEKRSSAEGTLELRSFGAERCRLVTEGYIEIRVPLIGRRIEKKVAKVMASQGASEREFYLVELKKR
;
A
#
# COMPACT_ATOMS: atom_id res chain seq x y z
N MET A 1 17.98 2.93 -7.37
CA MET A 1 16.58 2.72 -7.77
C MET A 1 16.33 1.24 -8.05
N GLN A 2 15.41 0.63 -7.30
CA GLN A 2 14.96 -0.76 -7.48
C GLN A 2 13.46 -0.77 -7.77
N ARG A 3 13.02 -1.59 -8.72
CA ARG A 3 11.60 -1.79 -9.05
C ARG A 3 11.07 -3.04 -8.36
N PHE A 4 9.78 -3.04 -8.05
CA PHE A 4 9.07 -4.23 -7.62
C PHE A 4 7.68 -4.27 -8.26
N ARG A 5 7.16 -5.48 -8.39
CA ARG A 5 5.77 -5.77 -8.72
C ARG A 5 5.29 -6.85 -7.76
N ARG A 6 4.09 -6.68 -7.22
CA ARG A 6 3.36 -7.74 -6.53
C ARG A 6 1.93 -7.76 -7.01
N GLU A 7 1.36 -8.95 -7.06
CA GLU A 7 -0.05 -9.11 -7.37
C GLU A 7 -0.62 -10.32 -6.65
N PHE A 8 -1.90 -10.26 -6.34
CA PHE A 8 -2.63 -11.39 -5.78
C PHE A 8 -4.11 -11.30 -6.11
N GLU A 9 -4.76 -12.46 -6.12
CA GLU A 9 -6.20 -12.59 -6.40
C GLU A 9 -7.01 -12.65 -5.11
N LEU A 10 -8.20 -12.05 -5.19
CA LEU A 10 -9.21 -12.03 -4.14
C LEU A 10 -10.54 -12.59 -4.70
N PRO A 11 -11.24 -13.44 -3.94
CA PRO A 11 -12.52 -14.03 -4.32
C PRO A 11 -13.67 -13.06 -3.99
N ALA A 12 -13.60 -11.85 -4.54
CA ALA A 12 -14.68 -10.86 -4.46
C ALA A 12 -14.66 -9.95 -5.69
N SER A 13 -15.78 -9.27 -5.96
CA SER A 13 -15.86 -8.27 -7.01
C SER A 13 -14.88 -7.11 -6.77
N SER A 14 -14.45 -6.46 -7.86
CA SER A 14 -13.58 -5.28 -7.76
C SER A 14 -14.23 -4.14 -6.96
N GLU A 15 -15.55 -4.00 -7.01
CA GLU A 15 -16.29 -3.03 -6.20
C GLU A 15 -16.20 -3.35 -4.70
N THR A 16 -16.44 -4.61 -4.32
CA THR A 16 -16.33 -5.05 -2.93
C THR A 16 -14.92 -4.83 -2.39
N VAL A 17 -13.90 -5.24 -3.14
CA VAL A 17 -12.50 -5.06 -2.74
C VAL A 17 -12.14 -3.58 -2.69
N PHE A 18 -12.58 -2.77 -3.65
CA PHE A 18 -12.36 -1.33 -3.61
C PHE A 18 -12.99 -0.68 -2.38
N GLY A 19 -14.17 -1.15 -1.95
CA GLY A 19 -14.78 -0.81 -0.67
C GLY A 19 -13.83 -1.02 0.51
N LEU A 20 -13.14 -2.17 0.58
CA LEU A 20 -12.15 -2.45 1.64
C LEU A 20 -10.90 -1.55 1.55
N LEU A 21 -10.47 -1.21 0.32
CA LEU A 21 -9.30 -0.37 0.08
C LEU A 21 -9.50 1.08 0.54
N LYS A 22 -10.73 1.57 0.50
CA LYS A 22 -11.10 2.92 0.95
C LYS A 22 -11.77 2.97 2.33
N ASP A 23 -11.83 1.85 3.04
CA ASP A 23 -12.43 1.78 4.37
C ASP A 23 -11.39 2.17 5.44
N VAL A 24 -11.68 3.25 6.17
CA VAL A 24 -10.79 3.83 7.19
C VAL A 24 -10.40 2.80 8.24
N ASP A 25 -11.37 2.06 8.77
CA ASP A 25 -11.14 1.13 9.87
C ASP A 25 -10.36 -0.10 9.41
N ILE A 26 -10.65 -0.60 8.21
CA ILE A 26 -9.93 -1.72 7.61
C ILE A 26 -8.48 -1.34 7.33
N GLN A 27 -8.23 -0.17 6.73
CA GLN A 27 -6.87 0.29 6.47
C GLN A 27 -6.10 0.55 7.78
N ARG A 28 -6.78 1.04 8.82
CA ARG A 28 -6.17 1.23 10.14
C ARG A 28 -5.83 -0.11 10.79
N ARG A 29 -6.76 -1.08 10.80
CA ARG A 29 -6.50 -2.45 11.31
C ARG A 29 -5.35 -3.11 10.56
N LYS A 30 -5.31 -2.99 9.23
CA LYS A 30 -4.23 -3.50 8.39
C LYS A 30 -2.87 -2.90 8.78
N ALA A 31 -2.82 -1.60 9.02
CA ALA A 31 -1.59 -0.94 9.48
C ALA A 31 -1.13 -1.49 10.82
N LEU A 32 -2.05 -1.65 11.78
CA LEU A 32 -1.77 -2.15 13.12
C LEU A 32 -1.47 -3.66 13.18
N ALA A 33 -1.79 -4.41 12.12
CA ALA A 33 -1.40 -5.81 11.99
C ALA A 33 0.11 -5.99 11.71
N ASP A 34 0.83 -4.92 11.31
CA ASP A 34 2.29 -4.92 11.24
C ASP A 34 2.87 -4.87 12.67
N PRO A 35 3.65 -5.87 13.11
CA PRO A 35 4.24 -5.90 14.46
C PRO A 35 5.17 -4.73 14.80
N ASN A 36 5.61 -3.99 13.78
CA ASN A 36 6.44 -2.81 13.93
C ASN A 36 5.62 -1.52 14.03
N CYS A 37 4.34 -1.54 13.67
CA CYS A 37 3.47 -0.38 13.78
C CYS A 37 3.04 -0.16 15.23
N VAL A 38 3.31 1.02 15.77
CA VAL A 38 2.92 1.42 17.13
C VAL A 38 1.75 2.40 17.13
N GLY A 39 1.50 3.06 16.00
CA GLY A 39 0.38 3.97 15.81
C GLY A 39 0.00 4.09 14.34
N ALA A 40 -1.29 4.20 14.07
CA ALA A 40 -1.83 4.41 12.73
C ALA A 40 -3.04 5.33 12.76
N GLU A 41 -3.01 6.33 11.87
CA GLU A 41 -4.10 7.24 11.57
C GLU A 41 -4.41 7.13 10.08
N VAL A 42 -5.71 6.98 9.75
CA VAL A 42 -6.18 6.88 8.37
C VAL A 42 -7.21 7.97 8.13
N THR A 43 -7.08 8.64 7.00
CA THR A 43 -8.10 9.54 6.47
C THR A 43 -8.42 9.14 5.05
N VAL A 44 -9.69 9.28 4.67
CA VAL A 44 -10.19 8.99 3.33
C VAL A 44 -10.96 10.21 2.86
N ASP A 45 -10.59 10.71 1.70
CA ASP A 45 -11.17 11.89 1.08
C ASP A 45 -11.73 11.50 -0.29
N ASP A 46 -13.04 11.63 -0.46
CA ASP A 46 -13.75 11.33 -1.71
C ASP A 46 -13.96 12.64 -2.47
N ARG A 47 -13.30 12.75 -3.62
CA ARG A 47 -13.23 13.96 -4.46
C ARG A 47 -14.08 13.84 -5.72
N GLY A 48 -15.02 12.90 -5.76
CA GLY A 48 -15.92 12.67 -6.89
C GLY A 48 -15.28 11.80 -7.98
N ASP A 49 -14.21 12.25 -8.62
CA ASP A 49 -13.47 11.48 -9.64
C ASP A 49 -12.34 10.62 -9.06
N GLN A 50 -11.96 10.89 -7.80
CA GLN A 50 -10.87 10.23 -7.10
C GLN A 50 -11.19 9.97 -5.64
N VAL A 51 -10.61 8.90 -5.10
CA VAL A 51 -10.55 8.63 -3.66
C VAL A 51 -9.11 8.68 -3.22
N VAL A 52 -8.82 9.54 -2.24
CA VAL A 52 -7.49 9.69 -1.65
C VAL A 52 -7.50 9.07 -0.26
N VAL A 53 -6.69 8.04 -0.06
CA VAL A 53 -6.46 7.39 1.23
C VAL A 53 -5.10 7.83 1.74
N VAL A 54 -5.07 8.52 2.88
CA VAL A 54 -3.83 8.93 3.55
C VAL A 54 -3.69 8.14 4.84
N LEU A 55 -2.61 7.39 4.94
CA LEU A 55 -2.25 6.59 6.09
C LEU A 55 -0.95 7.09 6.70
N ARG A 56 -1.04 7.63 7.91
CA ARG A 56 0.11 8.02 8.73
C ARG A 56 0.42 6.88 9.69
N ARG A 57 1.67 6.48 9.76
CA ARG A 57 2.14 5.39 10.63
C ARG A 57 3.33 5.84 11.44
N ASP A 58 3.28 5.49 12.72
CA ASP A 58 4.44 5.45 13.60
C ASP A 58 4.91 4.00 13.68
N ALA A 59 6.19 3.77 13.42
CA ALA A 59 6.82 2.47 13.52
C ALA A 59 7.94 2.47 14.57
N LYS A 60 8.22 1.30 15.14
CA LYS A 60 9.38 1.10 16.01
C LYS A 60 10.66 1.57 15.29
N PRO A 61 11.60 2.18 16.01
CA PRO A 61 12.90 2.51 15.44
C PRO A 61 13.54 1.24 14.86
N MET A 62 13.99 1.32 13.60
CA MET A 62 14.91 0.31 13.07
C MET A 62 16.32 0.51 13.64
N TRP A 63 16.68 1.75 13.99
CA TRP A 63 17.97 2.17 14.53
C TRP A 63 17.76 3.41 15.42
N GLY A 64 18.35 3.44 16.61
CA GLY A 64 18.19 4.55 17.57
C GLY A 64 16.91 4.48 18.41
N GLU A 65 16.54 5.61 19.02
CA GLU A 65 15.44 5.69 20.02
C GLU A 65 14.14 6.29 19.47
N GLU A 66 14.19 7.03 18.35
CA GLU A 66 13.02 7.74 17.82
C GLU A 66 12.12 6.88 16.92
N PRO A 67 10.78 6.99 17.03
CA PRO A 67 9.85 6.32 16.12
C PRO A 67 10.05 6.73 14.67
N ASN A 68 10.01 5.75 13.77
CA ASN A 68 10.02 6.00 12.34
C ASN A 68 8.62 6.43 11.88
N ARG A 69 8.43 7.72 11.62
CA ARG A 69 7.17 8.25 11.09
C ARG A 69 7.12 8.16 9.58
N SER A 70 5.99 7.75 9.03
CA SER A 70 5.79 7.73 7.57
C SER A 70 4.37 8.04 7.15
N THR A 71 4.22 8.46 5.90
CA THR A 71 2.93 8.76 5.28
C THR A 71 2.84 8.02 3.96
N LEU A 72 1.86 7.13 3.84
CA LEU A 72 1.45 6.50 2.59
C LEU A 72 0.20 7.23 2.08
N THR A 73 0.29 7.80 0.88
CA THR A 73 -0.85 8.36 0.16
C THR A 73 -1.18 7.43 -0.99
N MET A 74 -2.42 6.99 -1.09
CA MET A 74 -2.94 6.22 -2.23
C MET A 74 -4.06 7.02 -2.88
N THR A 75 -3.98 7.24 -4.18
CA THR A 75 -5.01 7.94 -4.95
C THR A 75 -5.59 6.98 -5.96
N TRP A 76 -6.89 6.74 -5.90
CA TRP A 76 -7.61 5.83 -6.79
C TRP A 76 -8.60 6.60 -7.67
N SER A 77 -8.76 6.19 -8.92
CA SER A 77 -9.87 6.66 -9.75
C SER A 77 -11.20 6.09 -9.26
N THR A 78 -12.28 6.88 -9.29
CA THR A 78 -13.65 6.40 -8.98
C THR A 78 -14.31 5.73 -10.20
N GLY A 79 -13.86 6.02 -11.41
CA GLY A 79 -14.23 5.30 -12.63
C GLY A 79 -13.39 4.05 -12.87
N SER A 80 -14.02 2.99 -13.40
CA SER A 80 -13.31 1.93 -14.12
C SER A 80 -12.92 2.45 -15.49
N VAL A 81 -11.68 2.22 -15.91
CA VAL A 81 -11.26 2.41 -17.31
C VAL A 81 -11.93 1.32 -18.16
N ALA A 82 -11.90 1.47 -19.50
CA ALA A 82 -12.18 0.36 -20.40
C ALA A 82 -11.45 -0.90 -19.88
N ASP A 83 -12.15 -2.04 -19.84
CA ASP A 83 -11.69 -3.34 -19.27
C ASP A 83 -11.90 -3.52 -17.75
N GLU A 84 -12.93 -2.90 -17.16
CA GLU A 84 -13.36 -3.12 -15.76
C GLU A 84 -12.23 -2.99 -14.73
N THR A 85 -11.25 -2.15 -15.05
CA THR A 85 -10.04 -1.97 -14.26
C THR A 85 -10.08 -0.63 -13.57
N ARG A 86 -9.85 -0.61 -12.27
CA ARG A 86 -9.66 0.62 -11.49
C ARG A 86 -8.17 0.87 -11.30
N ARG A 87 -7.73 2.10 -11.49
CA ARG A 87 -6.31 2.46 -11.40
C ARG A 87 -6.07 3.44 -10.27
N GLY A 88 -4.85 3.44 -9.76
CA GLY A 88 -4.42 4.38 -8.75
C GLY A 88 -2.92 4.57 -8.76
N THR A 89 -2.48 5.49 -7.92
CA THR A 89 -1.07 5.75 -7.62
C THR A 89 -0.86 5.69 -6.12
N TRP A 90 0.39 5.49 -5.72
CA TRP A 90 0.77 5.58 -4.33
C TRP A 90 2.10 6.29 -4.17
N VAL A 91 2.25 7.00 -3.07
CA VAL A 91 3.48 7.67 -2.66
C VAL A 91 3.70 7.40 -1.18
N HIS A 92 4.88 6.90 -0.83
CA HIS A 92 5.30 6.65 0.55
C HIS A 92 6.46 7.58 0.90
N ARG A 93 6.26 8.40 1.94
CA ARG A 93 7.26 9.33 2.47
C ARG A 93 7.64 8.94 3.89
N GLN A 94 8.95 8.90 4.18
CA GLN A 94 9.48 8.74 5.52
C GLN A 94 9.88 10.11 6.06
N HIS A 95 9.27 10.54 7.16
CA HIS A 95 9.54 11.85 7.75
C HIS A 95 10.96 11.90 8.29
N GLY A 96 11.68 13.00 8.02
CA GLY A 96 13.09 13.17 8.38
C GLY A 96 14.08 12.38 7.51
N GLN A 97 13.61 11.60 6.55
CA GLN A 97 14.42 10.85 5.59
C GLN A 97 14.03 11.17 4.13
N GLU A 98 13.27 12.23 3.88
CA GLU A 98 12.71 12.56 2.56
C GLU A 98 13.79 12.82 1.51
N LYS A 99 14.95 13.33 1.93
CA LYS A 99 16.11 13.53 1.04
C LYS A 99 16.89 12.23 0.78
N ARG A 100 16.62 11.18 1.55
CA ARG A 100 17.39 9.92 1.62
C ARG A 100 16.60 8.72 1.11
N SER A 101 15.28 8.76 1.07
CA SER A 101 14.45 7.72 0.48
C SER A 101 13.22 8.28 -0.22
N SER A 102 12.85 7.64 -1.34
CA SER A 102 11.57 7.84 -2.01
C SER A 102 11.00 6.49 -2.43
N ALA A 103 9.67 6.35 -2.36
CA ALA A 103 8.98 5.19 -2.84
C ALA A 103 7.61 5.60 -3.39
N GLU A 104 7.34 5.23 -4.62
CA GLU A 104 6.08 5.53 -5.29
C GLU A 104 5.80 4.53 -6.42
N GLY A 105 4.57 4.54 -6.92
CA GLY A 105 4.19 3.71 -8.04
C GLY A 105 2.70 3.70 -8.32
N THR A 106 2.23 2.61 -8.89
CA THR A 106 0.87 2.43 -9.41
C THR A 106 0.15 1.28 -8.71
N LEU A 107 -1.17 1.39 -8.70
CA LEU A 107 -2.10 0.38 -8.21
C LEU A 107 -3.08 0.07 -9.33
N GLU A 108 -3.43 -1.21 -9.48
CA GLU A 108 -4.52 -1.61 -10.36
C GLU A 108 -5.38 -2.67 -9.68
N LEU A 109 -6.69 -2.51 -9.78
CA LEU A 109 -7.67 -3.48 -9.36
C LEU A 109 -8.42 -3.94 -10.61
N ARG A 110 -8.09 -5.14 -11.09
CA ARG A 110 -8.60 -5.72 -12.33
C ARG A 110 -9.68 -6.74 -12.02
N SER A 111 -10.84 -6.63 -12.66
CA SER A 111 -11.92 -7.61 -12.52
C SER A 111 -11.60 -8.88 -13.31
N PHE A 112 -11.91 -10.05 -12.73
CA PHE A 112 -11.78 -11.36 -13.34
C PHE A 112 -13.12 -12.10 -13.21
N GLY A 113 -14.12 -11.63 -13.96
CA GLY A 113 -15.52 -12.05 -13.79
C GLY A 113 -16.19 -11.35 -12.60
N ALA A 114 -17.43 -11.73 -12.32
CA ALA A 114 -18.29 -11.02 -11.38
C ALA A 114 -17.81 -11.05 -9.92
N GLU A 115 -17.14 -12.12 -9.50
CA GLU A 115 -16.82 -12.38 -8.09
C GLU A 115 -15.32 -12.59 -7.82
N ARG A 116 -14.45 -12.21 -8.76
CA ARG A 116 -13.00 -12.27 -8.53
C ARG A 116 -12.33 -11.02 -9.07
N CYS A 117 -11.28 -10.60 -8.40
CA CYS A 117 -10.43 -9.53 -8.89
C CYS A 117 -8.96 -9.80 -8.53
N ARG A 118 -8.06 -9.10 -9.22
CA ARG A 118 -6.63 -9.08 -8.91
C ARG A 118 -6.23 -7.68 -8.51
N LEU A 119 -5.58 -7.56 -7.36
CA LEU A 119 -4.88 -6.35 -6.96
C LEU A 119 -3.42 -6.45 -7.42
N VAL A 120 -2.99 -5.48 -8.20
CA VAL A 120 -1.61 -5.32 -8.68
C VAL A 120 -1.04 -4.06 -8.07
N THR A 121 0.17 -4.16 -7.51
CA THR A 121 0.94 -3.03 -7.02
C THR A 121 2.30 -3.05 -7.68
N GLU A 122 2.63 -1.96 -8.36
CA GLU A 122 3.95 -1.75 -8.92
C GLU A 122 4.56 -0.49 -8.33
N GLY A 123 5.87 -0.44 -8.31
CA GLY A 123 6.55 0.81 -8.02
C GLY A 123 8.04 0.66 -7.96
N TYR A 124 8.66 1.71 -7.47
CA TYR A 124 10.10 1.79 -7.34
C TYR A 124 10.48 2.43 -6.02
N ILE A 125 11.67 2.10 -5.57
CA ILE A 125 12.26 2.57 -4.32
C ILE A 125 13.64 3.12 -4.66
N GLU A 126 13.92 4.32 -4.20
CA GLU A 126 15.21 4.96 -4.28
C GLU A 126 15.74 5.23 -2.87
N ILE A 127 16.98 4.84 -2.58
CA ILE A 127 17.65 5.13 -1.30
C ILE A 127 18.99 5.79 -1.59
N ARG A 128 19.10 7.06 -1.21
CA ARG A 128 20.25 7.95 -1.41
C ARG A 128 21.13 8.00 -0.15
N VAL A 129 21.46 6.84 0.41
CA VAL A 129 22.39 6.72 1.54
C VAL A 129 23.77 6.29 1.03
N PRO A 130 24.84 7.08 1.28
CA PRO A 130 26.19 6.74 0.85
C PRO A 130 26.62 5.35 1.35
N LEU A 131 27.38 4.62 0.53
CA LEU A 131 28.01 3.33 0.83
C LEU A 131 27.08 2.12 1.03
N ILE A 132 25.86 2.31 1.56
CA ILE A 132 24.94 1.20 1.87
C ILE A 132 23.61 1.23 1.08
N GLY A 133 23.31 2.33 0.36
CA GLY A 133 22.04 2.53 -0.33
C GLY A 133 21.62 1.35 -1.21
N ARG A 134 22.47 0.91 -2.15
CA ARG A 134 22.14 -0.21 -3.07
C ARG A 134 21.80 -1.53 -2.36
N ARG A 135 22.47 -1.84 -1.24
CA ARG A 135 22.20 -3.07 -0.46
C ARG A 135 20.87 -2.97 0.27
N ILE A 136 20.57 -1.79 0.83
CA ILE A 136 19.29 -1.53 1.50
C ILE A 136 18.15 -1.54 0.48
N GLU A 137 18.30 -0.92 -0.70
CA GLU A 137 17.26 -0.90 -1.74
C GLU A 137 16.81 -2.31 -2.11
N LYS A 138 17.77 -3.24 -2.34
CA LYS A 138 17.45 -4.64 -2.65
C LYS A 138 16.72 -5.34 -1.51
N LYS A 139 17.11 -5.10 -0.26
CA LYS A 139 16.45 -5.68 0.92
C LYS A 139 15.02 -5.15 1.05
N VAL A 140 14.82 -3.84 0.89
CA VAL A 140 13.49 -3.22 1.00
C VAL A 140 12.59 -3.67 -0.15
N ALA A 141 13.09 -3.70 -1.40
CA ALA A 141 12.32 -4.20 -2.54
C ALA A 141 11.88 -5.66 -2.34
N LYS A 142 12.75 -6.50 -1.79
CA LYS A 142 12.40 -7.89 -1.45
C LYS A 142 11.31 -7.97 -0.38
N VAL A 143 11.39 -7.15 0.67
CA VAL A 143 10.35 -7.07 1.71
C VAL A 143 9.01 -6.63 1.12
N MET A 144 9.01 -5.60 0.27
CA MET A 144 7.80 -5.10 -0.38
C MET A 144 7.16 -6.14 -1.30
N ALA A 145 7.98 -6.90 -2.03
CA ALA A 145 7.52 -8.03 -2.84
C ALA A 145 6.94 -9.16 -1.98
N SER A 146 7.55 -9.49 -0.83
CA SER A 146 7.08 -10.57 0.04
C SER A 146 5.82 -10.22 0.86
N GLN A 147 5.54 -8.93 1.08
CA GLN A 147 4.35 -8.48 1.82
C GLN A 147 3.02 -8.82 1.14
N GLY A 148 3.02 -9.18 -0.15
CA GLY A 148 1.81 -9.53 -0.88
C GLY A 148 1.03 -10.69 -0.25
N ALA A 149 1.72 -11.69 0.33
CA ALA A 149 1.05 -12.82 0.96
C ALA A 149 0.28 -12.41 2.23
N SER A 150 0.91 -11.66 3.13
CA SER A 150 0.28 -11.16 4.35
C SER A 150 -0.85 -10.18 4.06
N GLU A 151 -0.68 -9.33 3.04
CA GLU A 151 -1.74 -8.41 2.60
C GLU A 151 -2.96 -9.16 2.05
N ARG A 152 -2.72 -10.17 1.21
CA ARG A 152 -3.78 -11.03 0.69
C ARG A 152 -4.53 -11.72 1.83
N GLU A 153 -3.80 -12.31 2.77
CA GLU A 153 -4.38 -13.02 3.91
C GLU A 153 -5.27 -12.11 4.75
N PHE A 154 -4.80 -10.89 5.04
CA PHE A 154 -5.59 -9.89 5.75
C PHE A 154 -6.93 -9.63 5.05
N TYR A 155 -6.92 -9.36 3.73
CA TYR A 155 -8.17 -9.09 3.01
C TYR A 155 -9.08 -10.32 2.90
N LEU A 156 -8.53 -11.54 2.81
CA LEU A 156 -9.33 -12.76 2.85
C LEU A 156 -10.07 -12.93 4.18
N VAL A 157 -9.43 -12.56 5.30
CA VAL A 157 -10.07 -12.58 6.61
C VAL A 157 -11.17 -11.52 6.69
N GLU A 158 -10.93 -10.31 6.18
CA GLU A 158 -11.95 -9.25 6.19
C GLU A 158 -13.13 -9.55 5.26
N LEU A 159 -12.90 -10.21 4.12
CA LEU A 159 -13.98 -10.64 3.21
C LEU A 159 -14.89 -11.69 3.86
N LYS A 160 -14.35 -12.61 4.66
CA LYS A 160 -15.15 -13.65 5.36
C LYS A 160 -16.05 -13.11 6.46
N LYS A 161 -15.85 -11.87 6.91
CA LYS A 161 -16.66 -11.21 7.95
C LYS A 161 -17.92 -10.55 7.37
N ARG A 162 -18.07 -10.56 6.05
CA ARG A 162 -19.19 -9.96 5.31
C ARG A 162 -20.03 -11.08 4.71
#